data_AF-A0A848LGP5-F1
#
_entry.id   AF-A0A848LGP5-F1
#
_cell.length_a   1.000
_cell.length_b   1.000
_cell.length_c   1.000
_cell.angle_alpha   90.00
_cell.angle_beta   90.00
_cell.angle_gamma   90.00
#
_symmetry.space_group_name_H-M   'P 1'
#
loop_
_entity.id
_entity.type
_entity.pdbx_description
1 polymer ?
#
loop_
_entity_poly.entity_id
_entity_poly.type
_entity_poly.pdbx_seq_one_letter_code
_entity_poly.pdbx_strand_id
1 'polypeptide(L)' 'MSPSPAGFVVCGKTTFDVFACVRCGGRRRVLASLTAPGGGRAIVEHLALPSRPAKRAPAQGPPQSAGC' A
#
# COMPACT_ATOMS: atom_id res chain seq x y z
N MET A 1 29.60 0.64 -26.22
CA MET A 1 28.17 0.75 -25.86
C MET A 1 27.99 0.24 -24.45
N SER A 2 27.74 1.14 -23.50
CA SER A 2 27.29 0.85 -22.13
C SER A 2 25.76 0.94 -22.11
N PRO A 3 25.06 0.19 -21.24
CA PRO A 3 24.39 0.92 -20.17
C PRO A 3 24.64 0.31 -18.78
N SER A 4 25.21 1.15 -17.93
CA SER A 4 24.86 1.48 -16.54
C SER A 4 24.03 0.47 -15.72
N PRO A 5 24.46 0.11 -14.49
CA PRO A 5 23.71 -0.78 -13.63
C PRO A 5 22.53 -0.03 -13.01
N ALA A 6 21.31 -0.35 -13.41
CA ALA A 6 20.14 -0.03 -12.60
C ALA A 6 20.09 -1.01 -11.42
N GLY A 7 21.00 -0.83 -10.46
CA GLY A 7 20.84 -1.41 -9.13
C GLY A 7 19.51 -0.93 -8.57
N PHE A 8 18.60 -1.85 -8.27
CA PHE A 8 17.42 -1.53 -7.49
C PHE A 8 17.87 -1.20 -6.07
N VAL A 9 18.03 0.08 -5.77
CA VAL A 9 18.16 0.57 -4.40
C VAL A 9 16.77 0.54 -3.78
N VAL A 10 16.49 -0.47 -2.95
CA VAL A 10 15.40 -0.38 -1.96
C VAL A 10 16.00 0.27 -0.71
N CYS A 11 15.84 1.59 -0.61
CA CYS A 11 16.25 2.32 0.58
C CYS A 11 15.16 2.20 1.66
N GLY A 12 15.44 1.43 2.73
CA GLY A 12 14.92 1.62 4.09
C GLY A 12 13.41 1.46 4.34
N LYS A 13 13.03 0.27 4.82
CA LYS A 13 11.79 -0.13 5.51
C LYS A 13 10.78 0.98 5.86
N THR A 14 9.65 0.94 5.17
CA THR A 14 8.36 1.09 5.85
C THR A 14 7.82 -0.30 6.15
N THR A 15 8.13 -0.85 7.33
CA THR A 15 7.34 -1.96 7.86
C THR A 15 6.00 -1.40 8.29
N PHE A 16 5.13 -1.07 7.33
CA PHE A 16 3.72 -1.19 7.63
C PHE A 16 3.52 -2.69 7.73
N ASP A 17 3.64 -3.21 8.95
CA ASP A 17 3.08 -4.51 9.26
C ASP A 17 1.58 -4.36 9.00
N VAL A 18 1.14 -4.56 7.75
CA VAL A 18 -0.28 -4.54 7.35
C VAL A 18 -1.05 -5.59 8.18
N PHE A 19 -0.28 -6.55 8.72
CA PHE A 19 -0.73 -7.58 9.61
C PHE A 19 -0.63 -7.22 11.09
N ALA A 20 -0.07 -6.07 11.51
CA ALA A 20 -0.24 -5.63 12.89
C ALA A 20 -1.62 -5.00 13.08
N CYS A 21 -2.24 -5.29 14.22
CA CYS A 21 -3.48 -4.63 14.60
C CYS A 21 -3.21 -3.17 14.94
N VAL A 22 -3.73 -2.22 14.16
CA VAL A 22 -3.58 -0.77 14.42
C VAL A 22 -4.17 -0.32 15.76
N ARG A 23 -4.98 -1.16 16.43
CA ARG A 23 -5.57 -0.87 17.75
C ARG A 23 -4.73 -1.41 18.92
N CYS A 24 -4.03 -2.54 18.76
CA CYS A 24 -3.36 -3.22 19.89
C CYS A 24 -1.92 -3.71 19.58
N GLY A 25 -1.40 -3.51 18.38
CA GLY A 25 -0.05 -3.93 17.98
C GLY A 25 0.16 -5.44 17.79
N GLY A 26 -0.85 -6.27 18.08
CA GLY A 26 -0.76 -7.72 17.92
C GLY A 26 -0.64 -8.18 16.46
N ARG A 27 -0.03 -9.36 16.24
CA ARG A 27 0.14 -9.98 14.91
C ARG A 27 -1.17 -10.59 14.38
N ARG A 28 -1.49 -10.34 13.12
CA ARG A 28 -2.60 -10.93 12.37
C ARG A 28 -2.09 -11.99 11.40
N ARG A 29 -2.93 -12.96 11.06
CA ARG A 29 -2.64 -14.02 10.08
C ARG A 29 -3.59 -13.86 8.90
N VAL A 30 -3.10 -14.15 7.69
CA VAL A 30 -3.97 -14.27 6.51
C VAL A 30 -4.72 -15.58 6.61
N LEU A 31 -6.05 -15.53 6.62
CA LEU A 31 -6.90 -16.73 6.70
C LEU A 31 -7.33 -17.23 5.30
N ALA A 32 -7.56 -16.31 4.37
CA ALA A 32 -7.95 -16.61 3.00
C ALA A 32 -7.59 -15.44 2.06
N SER A 33 -7.46 -15.72 0.77
CA SER A 33 -7.18 -14.74 -0.28
C SER A 33 -8.23 -14.81 -1.38
N LEU A 34 -8.68 -13.65 -1.87
CA LEU A 34 -9.54 -13.58 -3.05
C LEU A 34 -8.72 -13.81 -4.32
N THR A 35 -9.01 -14.89 -5.02
CA THR A 35 -8.33 -15.27 -6.28
C THR A 35 -9.08 -14.80 -7.52
N ALA A 36 -10.39 -14.55 -7.41
CA ALA A 36 -11.20 -14.07 -8.52
C ALA A 36 -10.83 -12.64 -8.90
N PRO A 37 -10.58 -12.35 -10.19
CA PRO A 37 -10.36 -10.99 -10.66
C PRO A 37 -11.60 -10.13 -10.35
N GLY A 38 -11.38 -8.98 -9.72
CA GLY A 38 -12.46 -8.09 -9.31
C GLY A 38 -13.24 -8.51 -8.06
N GLY A 39 -12.87 -9.60 -7.37
CA GLY A 39 -13.58 -10.04 -6.16
C GLY A 39 -13.66 -8.99 -5.06
N GLY A 40 -12.59 -8.21 -4.87
CA GLY A 40 -12.60 -7.06 -3.95
C GLY A 40 -13.63 -5.99 -4.34
N ARG A 41 -13.79 -5.72 -5.63
CA ARG A 41 -14.79 -4.76 -6.13
C ARG A 41 -16.22 -5.27 -5.91
N ALA A 42 -16.48 -6.54 -6.21
CA ALA A 42 -17.78 -7.16 -6.00
C ALA A 42 -18.23 -7.09 -4.52
N ILE A 43 -17.32 -7.31 -3.58
CA ILE A 43 -17.60 -7.17 -2.15
C ILE A 43 -17.99 -5.73 -1.81
N VAL A 44 -17.18 -4.76 -2.22
CA VAL A 44 -17.40 -3.35 -1.88
C VAL A 44 -18.72 -2.84 -2.50
N GLU A 45 -19.05 -3.26 -3.72
CA GLU A 45 -20.35 -2.98 -4.35
C GLU A 45 -21.52 -3.63 -3.61
N HIS A 46 -21.37 -4.89 -3.19
CA HIS A 46 -22.40 -5.58 -2.40
C HIS A 46 -22.66 -4.91 -1.05
N LEU A 47 -21.61 -4.36 -0.44
CA LEU A 47 -21.68 -3.62 0.83
C LEU A 47 -22.17 -2.16 0.63
N ALA A 48 -22.51 -1.76 -0.59
CA ALA A 48 -22.87 -0.38 -0.95
C ALA A 48 -21.81 0.67 -0.57
N LEU A 49 -20.54 0.25 -0.54
CA LEU A 49 -19.39 1.13 -0.29
C LEU A 49 -18.90 1.77 -1.60
N PRO A 50 -18.20 2.92 -1.53
CA PRO A 50 -17.58 3.52 -2.71
C PRO A 50 -16.59 2.55 -3.38
N SER A 51 -16.99 1.96 -4.50
CA SER A 51 -16.17 1.00 -5.27
C SER A 51 -15.20 1.67 -6.25
N ARG A 52 -15.49 2.93 -6.62
CA ARG A 52 -14.56 3.72 -7.43
C ARG A 52 -13.40 4.18 -6.57
N PRO A 53 -12.15 4.01 -7.02
CA PRO A 53 -11.00 4.54 -6.30
C PRO A 53 -11.15 6.06 -6.15
N ALA A 54 -10.80 6.57 -4.97
CA ALA A 54 -10.73 8.00 -4.74
C ALA A 54 -9.78 8.65 -5.76
N LYS A 55 -10.08 9.88 -6.16
CA LYS A 55 -9.16 10.68 -6.98
C LYS A 55 -7.82 10.72 -6.26
N ARG A 56 -6.77 10.18 -6.90
CA ARG A 56 -5.43 10.22 -6.31
C ARG A 56 -5.05 11.68 -6.11
N ALA A 57 -4.66 12.04 -4.89
CA ALA A 57 -4.00 13.31 -4.64
C ALA A 57 -2.69 13.35 -5.45
N PRO A 58 -2.22 14.55 -5.86
CA PRO A 58 -0.87 14.70 -6.39
C PRO A 58 0.14 14.06 -5.44
N ALA A 59 1.19 13.45 -5.99
CA ALA A 59 2.28 12.94 -5.19
C ALA A 59 2.81 14.09 -4.32
N GLN A 60 2.78 13.90 -2.99
CA GLN A 60 3.40 14.87 -2.10
C GLN A 60 4.91 14.83 -2.33
N GLY A 61 5.52 16.01 -2.40
CA GLY A 61 6.98 16.10 -2.43
C GLY A 61 7.60 15.42 -1.21
N PRO A 62 8.89 15.07 -1.26
CA PRO A 62 9.58 14.58 -0.09
C PRO A 62 9.37 15.54 1.09
N PRO A 63 9.27 15.03 2.33
CA PRO A 63 9.14 15.90 3.51
C PRO A 63 10.25 16.94 3.47
N GLN A 64 9.89 18.21 3.48
CA GLN A 64 10.87 19.29 3.55
C GLN A 64 11.59 19.13 4.89
N SER A 65 12.88 18.84 4.85
CA SER A 65 13.71 18.88 6.04
C SER A 65 13.58 20.29 6.63
N ALA A 66 13.03 20.40 7.83
CA ALA A 66 13.07 21.63 8.59
C ALA A 66 14.52 21.90 9.01
N GLY A 67 15.26 22.64 8.16
CA GLY A 67 16.43 23.43 8.51
C GLY A 67 17.76 22.69 8.76
N CYS A 68 18.84 23.30 8.27
CA CYS A 68 19.70 24.15 9.09
C CYS A 68 19.88 25.49 8.36
#